data_AF-A0A523V8Y6-F1
#
_entry.id   AF-A0A523V8Y6-F1
#
_cell.length_a   1.000
_cell.length_b   1.000
_cell.length_c   1.000
_cell.angle_alpha   90.00
_cell.angle_beta   90.00
_cell.angle_gamma   90.00
#
_symmetry.space_group_name_H-M   'P 1'
#
loop_
_entity.id
_entity.type
_entity.pdbx_description
1 polymer ?
#
loop_
_entity_poly.entity_id
_entity_poly.type
_entity_poly.pdbx_seq_one_letter_code
_entity_poly.pdbx_strand_id
1 'polypeptide(L)'
;MAEVEIGRVTDFFAKPVVAGIELSGTLRIGDRIHIKGSTTDMELTVESMQVERVDIANGKPGDLVGIKVPDRVRRGDTVYKVTE
;
A
#
# COMPACT_ATOMS: atom_id res chain seq x y z
N MET A 1 14.93 10.40 6.98
CA MET A 1 13.61 10.06 6.40
C MET A 1 12.77 9.50 7.52
N ALA A 2 11.63 10.12 7.78
CA ALA A 2 10.69 9.63 8.76
C ALA A 2 9.73 8.65 8.08
N GLU A 3 9.61 7.44 8.63
CA GLU A 3 8.66 6.43 8.18
C GLU A 3 7.48 6.39 9.13
N VAL A 4 6.26 6.47 8.59
CA VAL A 4 5.02 6.39 9.36
C VAL A 4 4.28 5.14 8.95
N GLU A 5 3.96 4.25 9.89
CA GLU A 5 3.09 3.10 9.60
C GLU A 5 1.70 3.62 9.19
N ILE A 6 1.30 3.32 7.96
CA ILE A 6 0.03 3.78 7.37
C ILE A 6 -0.91 2.64 7.03
N GLY A 7 -0.51 1.39 7.23
CA GLY A 7 -1.38 0.25 6.98
C GLY A 7 -0.66 -1.09 6.97
N ARG A 8 -1.41 -2.13 6.63
CA ARG A 8 -0.91 -3.51 6.50
C ARG A 8 -1.53 -4.20 5.30
N VAL A 9 -0.77 -5.08 4.66
CA VAL A 9 -1.24 -5.91 3.56
C VAL A 9 -2.20 -6.97 4.09
N THR A 10 -3.43 -6.97 3.60
CA THR A 10 -4.46 -7.95 3.95
C THR A 10 -4.57 -9.03 2.89
N ASP A 11 -4.46 -8.66 1.62
CA ASP A 11 -4.60 -9.57 0.48
C ASP A 11 -3.62 -9.22 -0.66
N PHE A 12 -3.37 -10.19 -1.54
CA PHE A 12 -2.58 -9.99 -2.75
C PHE A 12 -3.24 -10.68 -3.95
N PHE A 13 -3.56 -9.90 -4.97
CA PHE A 13 -4.19 -10.36 -6.20
C PHE A 13 -3.10 -10.63 -7.25
N ALA A 14 -2.70 -11.90 -7.38
CA ALA A 14 -1.62 -12.31 -8.28
C ALA A 14 -1.91 -12.06 -9.78
N LYS A 15 -3.20 -12.07 -10.20
CA LYS A 15 -3.58 -11.82 -11.61
C LYS A 15 -3.30 -10.37 -12.05
N PRO A 16 -3.80 -9.33 -11.35
CA PRO A 16 -3.48 -7.94 -11.67
C PRO A 16 -2.20 -7.43 -11.00
N VAL A 17 -1.55 -8.24 -10.13
CA VAL A 17 -0.39 -7.86 -9.31
C VAL A 17 -0.71 -6.65 -8.42
N VAL A 18 -1.83 -6.76 -7.69
CA VAL A 18 -2.35 -5.69 -6.82
C VAL A 18 -2.28 -6.15 -5.37
N ALA A 19 -1.69 -5.32 -4.51
CA ALA A 19 -1.71 -5.46 -3.07
C ALA A 19 -2.98 -4.81 -2.50
N GLY A 20 -3.76 -5.58 -1.76
CA GLY A 20 -4.82 -5.06 -0.90
C GLY A 20 -4.23 -4.66 0.44
N ILE A 21 -4.31 -3.38 0.77
CA ILE A 21 -3.74 -2.77 1.97
C ILE A 21 -4.88 -2.16 2.77
N GLU A 22 -4.99 -2.55 4.03
CA GLU A 22 -5.86 -1.87 4.99
C GLU A 22 -5.11 -0.67 5.55
N LEU A 23 -5.59 0.53 5.27
CA LEU A 23 -4.97 1.76 5.73
C LEU A 23 -5.31 2.02 7.20
N SER A 24 -4.30 2.30 8.01
CA SER A 24 -4.45 2.90 9.34
C SER A 24 -4.19 4.42 9.31
N GLY A 25 -3.61 4.92 8.22
CA GLY A 25 -3.27 6.32 7.99
C GLY A 25 -3.88 6.88 6.70
N THR A 26 -3.52 8.11 6.36
CA THR A 26 -3.87 8.71 5.07
C THR A 26 -2.78 8.45 4.04
N LEU A 27 -3.19 8.11 2.81
CA LEU A 27 -2.29 7.88 1.68
C LEU A 27 -2.84 8.53 0.43
N ARG A 28 -1.98 9.11 -0.40
CA ARG A 28 -2.37 9.80 -1.64
C ARG A 28 -1.56 9.29 -2.82
N ILE A 29 -2.13 9.42 -4.02
CA ILE A 29 -1.38 9.19 -5.25
C ILE A 29 -0.17 10.14 -5.28
N GLY A 30 1.00 9.60 -5.63
CA GLY A 30 2.29 10.30 -5.62
C GLY A 30 3.09 10.16 -4.32
N ASP A 31 2.47 9.68 -3.23
CA ASP A 31 3.21 9.38 -2.01
C ASP A 31 4.14 8.17 -2.21
N ARG A 32 5.29 8.17 -1.53
CA ARG A 32 6.21 7.04 -1.50
C ARG A 32 5.90 6.15 -0.30
N ILE A 33 5.76 4.86 -0.57
CA ILE A 33 5.49 3.84 0.44
C ILE A 33 6.61 2.80 0.47
N HIS A 34 6.83 2.23 1.64
CA HIS A 34 7.78 1.16 1.89
C HIS A 34 7.02 -0.03 2.46
N ILE A 35 6.98 -1.12 1.71
CA ILE A 35 6.35 -2.37 2.14
C ILE A 35 7.43 -3.26 2.73
N LYS A 36 7.27 -3.60 4.00
CA LYS A 36 8.24 -4.39 4.76
C LYS A 36 7.55 -5.52 5.50
N GLY A 37 7.98 -6.73 5.19
CA GLY A 37 7.51 -7.96 5.78
C GLY A 37 8.66 -8.86 6.21
N SER A 38 8.36 -10.13 6.50
CA SER A 38 9.39 -11.10 6.89
C SER A 38 10.36 -11.44 5.75
N THR A 39 9.88 -11.41 4.51
CA THR A 39 10.67 -11.71 3.29
C THR A 39 10.51 -10.66 2.20
N THR A 40 9.78 -9.58 2.48
CA THR A 40 9.42 -8.54 1.53
C THR A 40 10.05 -7.24 2.02
N ASP A 41 10.81 -6.57 1.17
CA ASP A 41 11.38 -5.26 1.47
C ASP A 41 11.47 -4.47 0.16
N MET A 42 10.56 -3.51 -0.02
CA MET A 42 10.45 -2.77 -1.26
C MET A 42 9.81 -1.39 -1.10
N GLU A 43 10.42 -0.39 -1.72
CA GLU A 43 9.85 0.95 -1.82
C GLU A 43 9.23 1.17 -3.19
N LEU A 44 8.06 1.80 -3.22
CA LEU A 44 7.43 2.22 -4.46
C LEU A 44 6.68 3.54 -4.28
N THR A 45 6.47 4.23 -5.38
CA THR A 45 5.59 5.40 -5.44
C THR A 45 4.19 4.94 -5.83
N VAL A 46 3.17 5.47 -5.17
CA VAL A 46 1.77 5.15 -5.48
C VAL A 46 1.37 5.85 -6.77
N GLU A 47 1.35 5.12 -7.88
CA GLU A 47 0.90 5.66 -9.17
C GLU A 47 -0.61 5.59 -9.34
N SER A 48 -1.25 4.55 -8.78
CA SER A 48 -2.68 4.30 -8.89
C SER A 48 -3.21 3.62 -7.63
N MET A 49 -4.41 4.00 -7.19
CA MET A 49 -5.06 3.45 -6.01
C MET A 49 -6.56 3.26 -6.27
N GLN A 50 -7.10 2.14 -5.80
CA GLN A 50 -8.51 1.77 -5.92
C GLN A 50 -9.10 1.36 -4.59
N VAL A 51 -10.34 1.74 -4.29
CA VAL A 51 -11.13 1.23 -3.16
C VAL A 51 -12.43 0.69 -3.70
N GLU A 52 -12.78 -0.55 -3.37
CA GLU A 52 -14.03 -1.18 -3.82
C GLU A 52 -14.28 -1.08 -5.35
N ARG A 53 -13.21 -1.16 -6.15
CA ARG A 53 -13.21 -1.02 -7.63
C ARG A 53 -13.47 0.40 -8.14
N VAL A 54 -13.34 1.42 -7.28
CA VAL A 54 -13.42 2.83 -7.61
C VAL A 54 -12.03 3.44 -7.51
N ASP A 55 -11.59 4.13 -8.56
CA ASP A 55 -10.32 4.88 -8.54
C ASP A 55 -10.42 6.05 -7.57
N ILE A 56 -9.45 6.17 -6.66
CA ILE A 56 -9.42 7.24 -5.66
C ILE A 56 -8.05 7.92 -5.64
N ALA A 57 -8.05 9.23 -5.39
CA ALA A 57 -6.81 10.00 -5.26
C ALA A 57 -6.24 9.95 -3.83
N ASN A 58 -7.09 9.75 -2.82
CA ASN A 58 -6.72 9.80 -1.40
C ASN A 58 -7.45 8.69 -0.63
N GLY A 59 -6.70 7.80 0.02
CA GLY A 59 -7.20 6.78 0.95
C GLY A 59 -7.21 7.29 2.39
N LYS A 60 -8.21 6.85 3.15
CA LYS A 60 -8.40 7.20 4.57
C LYS A 60 -8.13 5.99 5.47
N PRO A 61 -7.87 6.22 6.77
CA PRO A 61 -7.85 5.15 7.77
C PRO A 61 -9.16 4.35 7.74
N GLY A 62 -9.05 3.03 7.68
CA GLY A 62 -10.17 2.09 7.55
C GLY A 62 -10.47 1.65 6.12
N ASP A 63 -9.92 2.32 5.10
CA ASP A 63 -10.13 1.94 3.71
C ASP A 63 -9.23 0.76 3.31
N LEU A 64 -9.81 -0.16 2.54
CA LEU A 64 -9.08 -1.24 1.86
C LEU A 64 -8.69 -0.78 0.46
N VAL A 65 -7.45 -0.32 0.33
CA VAL A 65 -6.90 0.19 -0.92
C VAL A 65 -6.17 -0.90 -1.69
N GLY A 66 -6.50 -1.03 -2.97
CA GLY A 66 -5.74 -1.79 -3.95
C GLY A 66 -4.67 -0.91 -4.57
N ILE A 67 -3.41 -1.28 -4.43
CA ILE A 67 -2.27 -0.61 -5.06
C ILE A 67 -1.52 -1.60 -5.93
N LYS A 68 -1.18 -1.18 -7.15
CA LYS A 68 -0.34 -1.97 -8.03
C LYS A 68 1.09 -2.01 -7.49
N VAL A 69 1.62 -3.21 -7.31
CA VAL A 69 2.97 -3.41 -6.79
C VAL A 69 3.85 -4.05 -7.88
N PRO A 70 5.16 -3.76 -7.91
CA PRO A 70 6.04 -4.35 -8.91
C PRO A 70 6.36 -5.83 -8.64
N ASP A 71 6.17 -6.29 -7.40
CA ASP A 71 6.42 -7.66 -6.99
C ASP A 71 5.38 -8.16 -5.98
N ARG A 72 5.37 -9.46 -5.71
CA ARG A 72 4.45 -10.12 -4.81
C ARG A 72 4.69 -9.71 -3.36
N VAL A 73 3.61 -9.22 -2.74
CA VAL A 73 3.55 -8.99 -1.29
C VAL A 73 2.83 -10.14 -0.58
N ARG A 74 2.96 -10.20 0.74
CA ARG A 74 2.33 -11.22 1.58
C ARG A 74 1.41 -10.58 2.60
N ARG A 75 0.38 -11.33 2.98
CA ARG A 75 -0.52 -10.94 4.06
C ARG A 75 0.27 -10.76 5.36
N GLY A 76 0.06 -9.63 6.02
CA GLY A 76 0.77 -9.25 7.24
C GLY A 76 1.99 -8.37 7.01
N ASP A 77 2.39 -8.11 5.75
CA ASP A 77 3.44 -7.14 5.46
C ASP A 77 2.99 -5.73 5.91
N THR A 78 3.86 -5.00 6.58
CA THR A 78 3.58 -3.65 7.08
C THR A 78 3.89 -2.62 6.01
N VAL A 79 3.04 -1.60 5.89
CA VAL A 79 3.19 -0.53 4.92
C VAL A 79 3.52 0.77 5.66
N TYR A 80 4.66 1.33 5.32
CA TYR A 80 5.14 2.60 5.83
C TYR A 80 5.05 3.67 4.75
N LYS A 81 4.72 4.89 5.11
CA LYS A 81 4.84 6.06 4.25
C LYS A 81 6.18 6.72 4.52
N VAL A 82 6.96 6.89 3.47
CA VAL A 82 8.24 7.60 3.54
C VAL A 82 7.95 9.09 3.42
N THR A 83 8.22 9.83 4.49
CA THR A 83 8.18 11.30 4.53
C THR A 83 9.60 11.83 4.64
N GLU A 84 9.93 12.84 3.85
CA GLU A 84 11.22 13.53 3.90
C GLU A 84 11.32 14.47 5.10
#